data_AF-B5VSR3-F1
#
_entry.id   AF-B5VSR3-F1
#
_cell.length_a   1.000
_cell.length_b   1.000
_cell.length_c   1.000
_cell.angle_alpha   90.00
_cell.angle_beta   90.00
_cell.angle_gamma   90.00
#
_symmetry.space_group_name_H-M   'P 1'
#
loop_
_entity.id
_entity.type
_entity.pdbx_description
1 polymer ?
#
loop_
_entity_poly.entity_id
_entity_poly.type
_entity_poly.pdbx_seq_one_letter_code
_entity_poly.pdbx_strand_id
1 'polypeptide(L)'
;MRFHRQGISAIIGVLLIVLLGFCWKLSGSYGIVSTALPHNQSAIKSTDLPSIRWDNYHEFVRDIDFDNSTAIFNSIRAALRQSPSDIHPVGVSYFPAVIPKGTLMYHAGSKVPTTFEWLAMDHEFSYSFGLRSPSYGRKSLERRHGRFGNGTTVIIQKGHLHHPPDEKGRGSQKMLTYRAARDLNKFLYLDGASAAKTDSGEMDTQLMLSNVIKEKLNLTDDGENERMAERLYAARICKWGKPFGLDGIIRVEVGFEVVLCDFSADNVELVSMLEMVQPNQYLGLPAPTVISKEEGWPLDENGSLVEDQLTDDQKAILEREDGWEKAFSNFNAVK
;
A
#
# COMPACT_ATOMS: atom_id res chain seq x y z
N MET A 1 21.79 39.00 -63.82
CA MET A 1 21.02 38.94 -62.55
C MET A 1 21.78 38.07 -61.56
N ARG A 2 22.59 38.69 -60.70
CA ARG A 2 23.44 38.00 -59.71
C ARG A 2 23.34 38.76 -58.38
N PHE A 3 22.12 38.90 -57.88
CA PHE A 3 21.81 39.57 -56.62
C PHE A 3 20.63 38.87 -55.99
N HIS A 4 20.88 37.81 -55.20
CA HIS A 4 20.00 37.47 -54.06
C HIS A 4 20.53 36.36 -53.14
N ARG A 5 21.71 35.78 -53.35
CA ARG A 5 22.17 34.64 -52.55
C ARG A 5 23.00 34.99 -51.30
N GLN A 6 23.55 36.21 -51.23
CA GLN A 6 24.39 36.62 -50.10
C GLN A 6 23.58 37.19 -48.91
N GLY A 7 22.44 37.83 -49.16
CA GLY A 7 21.60 38.42 -48.10
C GLY A 7 20.93 37.38 -47.19
N ILE A 8 20.45 36.26 -47.76
CA ILE A 8 19.77 35.21 -46.99
C ILE A 8 20.75 34.47 -46.08
N SER A 9 21.98 34.21 -46.55
CA SER A 9 23.00 33.53 -45.75
C SER A 9 23.50 34.40 -44.59
N ALA A 10 23.58 35.72 -44.77
CA ALA A 10 23.94 36.66 -43.72
C ALA A 10 22.82 36.78 -42.67
N ILE A 11 21.55 36.81 -43.09
CA ILE A 11 20.40 36.88 -42.17
C ILE A 11 20.29 35.59 -41.34
N ILE A 12 20.49 34.41 -41.96
CA ILE A 12 20.51 33.12 -41.24
C ILE A 12 21.70 33.05 -40.26
N GLY A 13 22.88 33.55 -40.67
CA GLY A 13 24.06 33.62 -39.82
C GLY A 13 23.85 34.49 -38.58
N VAL A 14 23.23 35.68 -38.75
CA VAL A 14 22.93 36.58 -37.63
C VAL A 14 21.85 35.99 -36.71
N LEU A 15 20.82 35.34 -37.26
CA LEU A 15 19.80 34.64 -36.47
C LEU A 15 20.37 33.48 -35.64
N LEU A 16 21.31 32.71 -36.21
CA LEU A 16 22.01 31.63 -35.50
C LEU A 16 22.91 32.17 -34.39
N ILE A 17 23.61 33.29 -34.62
CA ILE A 17 24.45 33.92 -33.59
C ILE A 17 23.61 34.50 -32.45
N VAL A 18 22.44 35.09 -32.76
CA VAL A 18 21.50 35.59 -31.75
C VAL A 18 20.88 34.43 -30.97
N LEU A 19 20.48 33.34 -31.63
CA LEU A 19 19.99 32.12 -30.97
C LEU A 19 21.06 31.48 -30.09
N LEU A 20 22.30 31.35 -30.57
CA LEU A 20 23.41 30.81 -29.79
C LEU A 20 23.79 31.73 -28.61
N GLY A 21 23.72 33.04 -28.77
CA GLY A 21 23.93 34.00 -27.69
C GLY A 21 22.81 33.98 -26.64
N PHE A 22 21.56 33.76 -27.07
CA PHE A 22 20.41 33.60 -26.18
C PHE A 22 20.47 32.25 -25.44
N CYS A 23 20.88 31.18 -26.12
CA CYS A 23 21.18 29.89 -25.51
C CYS A 23 22.33 30.00 -24.50
N TRP A 24 23.39 30.76 -24.81
CA TRP A 24 24.52 30.95 -23.89
C TRP A 24 24.09 31.74 -22.64
N LYS A 25 23.26 32.77 -22.78
CA LYS A 25 22.69 33.50 -21.63
C LYS A 25 21.70 32.68 -20.81
N LEU A 26 20.92 31.80 -21.44
CA LEU A 26 20.08 30.82 -20.73
C LEU A 26 20.94 29.79 -19.98
N SER A 27 22.00 29.26 -20.60
CA SER A 27 22.94 28.35 -19.91
C SER A 27 23.84 29.04 -18.87
N GLY A 28 23.98 30.36 -18.93
CA GLY A 28 24.75 31.15 -17.96
C GLY A 28 23.95 31.63 -16.74
N SER A 29 22.60 31.62 -16.81
CA SER A 29 21.71 31.98 -15.70
C SER A 29 20.97 30.80 -15.09
N TYR A 30 20.90 29.65 -15.77
CA TYR A 30 20.66 28.38 -15.11
C TYR A 30 22.00 27.78 -14.72
N GLY A 31 22.58 28.33 -13.64
CA GLY A 31 23.57 27.57 -12.89
C GLY A 31 22.94 26.20 -12.60
N ILE A 32 23.59 25.14 -13.08
CA ILE A 32 23.25 23.77 -12.73
C ILE A 32 23.29 23.72 -11.20
N VAL A 33 22.13 23.84 -10.56
CA VAL A 33 21.97 23.38 -9.19
C VAL A 33 22.20 21.89 -9.31
N SER A 34 23.40 21.47 -8.93
CA SER A 34 23.75 20.08 -8.78
C SER A 34 22.72 19.46 -7.84
N THR A 35 21.76 18.72 -8.39
CA THR A 35 20.87 17.84 -7.63
C THR A 35 21.58 16.56 -7.19
N ALA A 36 22.90 16.45 -7.43
CA ALA A 36 23.71 15.48 -6.73
C ALA A 36 23.74 15.87 -5.25
N LEU A 37 22.91 15.19 -4.45
CA LEU A 37 23.11 15.04 -3.02
C LEU A 37 24.60 14.72 -2.80
N PRO A 38 25.30 15.43 -1.90
CA PRO A 38 26.70 15.13 -1.62
C PRO A 38 26.78 13.68 -1.11
N HIS A 39 27.24 12.77 -1.98
CA HIS A 39 27.46 11.35 -1.68
C HIS A 39 28.71 11.16 -0.80
N ASN A 40 28.89 12.00 0.20
CA ASN A 40 29.95 11.84 1.19
C ASN A 40 29.69 12.60 2.50
N GLN A 41 28.43 12.71 2.89
CA GLN A 41 28.16 12.74 4.33
C GLN A 41 28.10 11.29 4.79
N SER A 42 29.12 10.89 5.54
CA SER A 42 29.04 9.75 6.45
C SER A 42 27.64 9.73 7.04
N ALA A 43 26.88 8.64 6.83
CA ALA A 43 25.56 8.48 7.43
C ALA A 43 25.66 8.91 8.89
N ILE A 44 25.04 10.04 9.22
CA ILE A 44 24.93 10.50 10.60
C ILE A 44 24.30 9.31 11.31
N LYS A 45 25.05 8.68 12.23
CA LYS A 45 24.47 7.61 13.05
C LYS A 45 23.23 8.21 13.68
N SER A 46 22.07 7.57 13.49
CA SER A 46 20.76 8.08 13.92
C SER A 46 20.66 8.31 15.43
N THR A 47 21.71 7.98 16.20
CA THR A 47 21.83 8.17 17.63
C THR A 47 22.02 9.61 18.09
N ASP A 48 22.37 10.55 17.20
CA ASP A 48 22.64 11.95 17.58
C ASP A 48 21.54 12.94 17.13
N LEU A 49 20.52 12.48 16.40
CA LEU A 49 19.35 13.30 16.09
C LEU A 49 18.34 13.17 17.24
N PRO A 50 17.88 14.29 17.83
CA PRO A 50 16.86 14.23 18.86
C PRO A 50 15.60 13.56 18.30
N SER A 51 15.12 12.55 19.02
CA SER A 51 13.89 11.84 18.69
C SER A 51 12.70 12.80 18.82
N ILE A 52 11.97 13.00 17.72
CA ILE A 52 10.73 13.80 17.72
C ILE A 52 9.65 13.01 18.47
N ARG A 53 9.10 13.64 19.49
CA ARG A 53 8.03 13.16 20.37
C ARG A 53 6.87 14.14 20.37
N TRP A 54 5.71 13.66 20.81
CA TRP A 54 4.50 14.47 20.91
C TRP A 54 4.65 15.72 21.81
N ASP A 55 5.62 15.73 22.72
CA ASP A 55 5.87 16.80 23.68
C ASP A 55 7.06 17.71 23.34
N ASN A 56 7.88 17.39 22.32
CA ASN A 56 8.99 18.24 21.86
C ASN A 56 8.89 18.68 20.39
N TYR A 57 7.89 18.22 19.63
CA TYR A 57 7.77 18.50 18.20
C TYR A 57 7.76 19.98 17.84
N HIS A 58 7.31 20.84 18.76
CA HIS A 58 7.31 22.30 18.60
C HIS A 58 8.70 22.89 18.33
N GLU A 59 9.78 22.21 18.74
CA GLU A 59 11.16 22.61 18.48
C GLU A 59 11.63 22.29 17.05
N PHE A 60 10.86 21.45 16.34
CA PHE A 60 11.19 20.92 15.01
C PHE A 60 10.25 21.41 13.91
N VAL A 61 9.27 22.25 14.24
CA VAL A 61 8.34 22.84 13.27
C VAL A 61 8.78 24.26 12.91
N ARG A 62 8.56 24.65 11.65
CA ARG A 62 8.70 26.03 11.16
C ARG A 62 7.31 26.63 10.98
N ASP A 63 7.15 27.89 11.35
CA ASP A 63 5.92 28.63 11.10
C ASP A 63 5.61 28.72 9.59
N ILE A 64 4.32 28.83 9.26
CA ILE A 64 3.88 29.05 7.88
C ILE A 64 4.19 30.50 7.48
N ASP A 65 4.87 30.66 6.36
CA ASP A 65 5.18 31.93 5.71
C ASP A 65 4.94 31.85 4.19
N PHE A 66 5.33 32.89 3.46
CA PHE A 66 5.10 32.95 2.02
C PHE A 66 5.79 31.81 1.25
N ASP A 67 7.00 31.41 1.66
CA ASP A 67 7.82 30.43 0.94
C ASP A 67 7.28 29.00 1.08
N ASN A 68 6.65 28.67 2.22
CA ASN A 68 6.07 27.35 2.47
C ASN A 68 4.53 27.29 2.37
N SER A 69 3.86 28.43 2.17
CA SER A 69 2.39 28.53 2.12
C SER A 69 1.75 27.62 1.05
N THR A 70 2.46 27.32 -0.02
CA THR A 70 1.96 26.44 -1.10
C THR A 70 1.63 25.04 -0.61
N ALA A 71 2.27 24.56 0.46
CA ALA A 71 1.98 23.25 1.05
C ALA A 71 0.50 23.13 1.48
N ILE A 72 -0.06 24.19 2.07
CA ILE A 72 -1.46 24.23 2.52
C ILE A 72 -2.41 24.13 1.32
N PHE A 73 -2.17 24.94 0.29
CA PHE A 73 -3.02 24.94 -0.90
C PHE A 73 -2.90 23.63 -1.68
N ASN A 74 -1.72 22.99 -1.66
CA ASN A 74 -1.52 21.68 -2.25
C ASN A 74 -2.29 20.60 -1.48
N SER A 75 -2.23 20.57 -0.14
CA SER A 75 -3.04 19.64 0.68
C SER A 75 -4.55 19.82 0.42
N ILE A 76 -5.05 21.06 0.39
CA ILE A 76 -6.46 21.32 0.05
C ILE A 76 -6.80 20.84 -1.37
N ARG A 77 -5.91 21.10 -2.33
CA ARG A 77 -6.10 20.67 -3.73
C ARG A 77 -6.04 19.15 -3.89
N ALA A 78 -5.25 18.48 -3.06
CA ALA A 78 -5.04 17.04 -3.06
C ALA A 78 -6.17 16.28 -2.38
N ALA A 79 -6.93 16.93 -1.49
CA ALA A 79 -7.99 16.28 -0.74
C ALA A 79 -8.95 15.47 -1.63
N LEU A 80 -9.10 14.19 -1.30
CA LEU A 80 -9.91 13.20 -2.04
C LEU A 80 -9.52 13.04 -3.53
N ARG A 81 -8.25 13.30 -3.87
CA ARG A 81 -7.69 13.04 -5.20
C ARG A 81 -6.42 12.21 -5.09
N GLN A 82 -6.42 11.06 -5.75
CA GLN A 82 -5.30 10.13 -5.69
C GLN A 82 -4.02 10.67 -6.33
N SER A 83 -4.08 11.20 -7.56
CA SER A 83 -2.87 11.62 -8.28
C SER A 83 -1.99 12.62 -7.51
N PRO A 84 -2.52 13.68 -6.87
CA PRO A 84 -1.72 14.54 -6.01
C PRO A 84 -1.15 13.83 -4.77
N SER A 85 -1.92 12.93 -4.15
CA SER A 85 -1.45 12.10 -3.03
C SER A 85 -0.29 11.20 -3.42
N ASP A 86 -0.25 10.68 -4.65
CA ASP A 86 0.85 9.84 -5.13
C ASP A 86 2.14 10.64 -5.36
N ILE A 87 2.01 11.91 -5.76
CA ILE A 87 3.16 12.81 -6.00
C ILE A 87 3.70 13.38 -4.68
N HIS A 88 2.80 13.60 -3.71
CA HIS A 88 3.13 14.11 -2.38
C HIS A 88 2.63 13.12 -1.30
N PRO A 89 3.32 11.97 -1.17
CA PRO A 89 2.79 10.83 -0.42
C PRO A 89 2.81 11.03 1.11
N VAL A 90 3.73 11.84 1.62
CA VAL A 90 3.85 12.12 3.06
C VAL A 90 2.96 13.30 3.44
N GLY A 91 1.66 13.01 3.61
CA GLY A 91 0.67 13.98 4.07
C GLY A 91 0.60 14.07 5.59
N VAL A 92 0.46 15.30 6.12
CA VAL A 92 0.37 15.57 7.58
C VAL A 92 -0.95 16.21 8.01
N SER A 93 -1.91 16.30 7.08
CA SER A 93 -3.21 16.95 7.31
C SER A 93 -4.32 15.92 7.59
N TYR A 94 -5.25 16.30 8.45
CA TYR A 94 -6.50 15.59 8.69
C TYR A 94 -7.66 16.44 8.19
N PHE A 95 -8.55 15.86 7.39
CA PHE A 95 -9.76 16.53 6.95
C PHE A 95 -11.01 15.81 7.48
N PRO A 96 -12.04 16.55 7.90
CA PRO A 96 -13.36 15.96 8.07
C PRO A 96 -13.88 15.52 6.70
N ALA A 97 -14.48 14.33 6.63
CA ALA A 97 -15.07 13.82 5.40
C ALA A 97 -16.46 13.23 5.64
N VAL A 98 -17.24 13.18 4.56
CA VAL A 98 -18.59 12.63 4.55
C VAL A 98 -18.69 11.60 3.44
N ILE A 99 -19.20 10.41 3.77
CA ILE A 99 -19.69 9.43 2.80
C ILE A 99 -21.22 9.57 2.77
N PRO A 100 -21.81 10.04 1.65
CA PRO A 100 -23.24 10.23 1.55
C PRO A 100 -24.02 8.91 1.69
N LYS A 101 -25.24 9.01 2.24
CA LYS A 101 -26.20 7.91 2.25
C LYS A 101 -26.37 7.31 0.85
N GLY A 102 -26.43 5.98 0.80
CA GLY A 102 -26.60 5.25 -0.45
C GLY A 102 -25.29 4.93 -1.19
N THR A 103 -24.15 5.45 -0.73
CA THR A 103 -22.83 5.11 -1.29
C THR A 103 -22.55 3.62 -1.11
N LEU A 104 -22.11 2.97 -2.19
CA LEU A 104 -21.68 1.57 -2.17
C LEU A 104 -20.20 1.47 -1.81
N MET A 105 -19.88 0.49 -0.97
CA MET A 105 -18.53 0.18 -0.52
C MET A 105 -18.32 -1.34 -0.51
N TYR A 106 -17.11 -1.80 -0.80
CA TYR A 106 -16.86 -3.19 -1.18
C TYR A 106 -15.81 -3.85 -0.28
N HIS A 107 -16.05 -5.09 0.13
CA HIS A 107 -15.10 -5.90 0.89
C HIS A 107 -14.98 -7.32 0.33
N ALA A 108 -13.83 -7.66 -0.23
CA ALA A 108 -13.49 -9.04 -0.54
C ALA A 108 -12.98 -9.74 0.73
N GLY A 109 -13.68 -10.76 1.19
CA GLY A 109 -13.32 -11.52 2.39
C GLY A 109 -14.12 -12.81 2.55
N SER A 110 -13.73 -13.66 3.49
CA SER A 110 -14.40 -14.95 3.73
C SER A 110 -15.58 -14.88 4.70
N LYS A 111 -15.73 -13.78 5.44
CA LYS A 111 -16.73 -13.61 6.50
C LYS A 111 -17.25 -12.17 6.50
N VAL A 112 -18.48 -12.01 6.97
CA VAL A 112 -19.04 -10.69 7.30
C VAL A 112 -18.23 -10.14 8.49
N PRO A 113 -17.67 -8.92 8.41
CA PRO A 113 -16.92 -8.33 9.51
C PRO A 113 -17.80 -8.10 10.74
N THR A 114 -17.27 -8.43 11.91
CA THR A 114 -17.92 -8.23 13.22
C THR A 114 -17.28 -7.09 14.02
N THR A 115 -16.19 -6.53 13.52
CA THR A 115 -15.39 -5.45 14.10
C THR A 115 -15.10 -4.41 13.03
N PHE A 116 -14.25 -3.43 13.33
CA PHE A 116 -13.72 -2.55 12.30
C PHE A 116 -13.05 -3.37 11.18
N GLU A 117 -13.16 -2.90 9.94
CA GLU A 117 -12.63 -3.56 8.76
C GLU A 117 -12.50 -2.60 7.57
N TRP A 118 -11.67 -2.97 6.60
CA TRP A 118 -11.40 -2.22 5.39
C TRP A 118 -12.51 -2.43 4.35
N LEU A 119 -12.99 -1.33 3.79
CA LEU A 119 -13.85 -1.25 2.63
C LEU A 119 -13.15 -0.46 1.53
N ALA A 120 -13.35 -0.87 0.28
CA ALA A 120 -12.89 -0.12 -0.88
C ALA A 120 -14.05 0.70 -1.45
N MET A 121 -13.73 1.84 -2.05
CA MET A 121 -14.70 2.65 -2.79
C MET A 121 -14.98 2.09 -4.19
N ASP A 122 -14.17 1.13 -4.65
CA ASP A 122 -14.36 0.41 -5.89
C ASP A 122 -14.20 -1.11 -5.68
N HIS A 123 -15.00 -1.87 -6.43
CA HIS A 123 -15.04 -3.32 -6.35
C HIS A 123 -13.77 -4.00 -6.88
N GLU A 124 -13.09 -3.45 -7.88
CA GLU A 124 -11.84 -3.98 -8.43
C GLU A 124 -10.72 -3.88 -7.40
N PHE A 125 -10.59 -2.71 -6.76
CA PHE A 125 -9.61 -2.53 -5.69
C PHE A 125 -9.88 -3.46 -4.50
N SER A 126 -11.15 -3.70 -4.18
CA SER A 126 -11.54 -4.62 -3.10
C SER A 126 -11.00 -6.04 -3.30
N TYR A 127 -10.81 -6.52 -4.54
CA TYR A 127 -10.20 -7.83 -4.79
C TYR A 127 -8.83 -7.95 -4.12
N SER A 128 -8.04 -6.86 -4.01
CA SER A 128 -6.71 -6.90 -3.38
C SER A 128 -6.75 -7.31 -1.89
N PHE A 129 -7.89 -7.10 -1.21
CA PHE A 129 -8.07 -7.42 0.20
C PHE A 129 -8.22 -8.92 0.43
N GLY A 130 -9.07 -9.58 -0.35
CA GLY A 130 -9.47 -10.97 -0.13
C GLY A 130 -8.91 -11.98 -1.13
N LEU A 131 -8.52 -11.53 -2.34
CA LEU A 131 -8.03 -12.42 -3.38
C LEU A 131 -6.66 -12.98 -2.98
N ARG A 132 -6.64 -14.30 -2.78
CA ARG A 132 -5.44 -15.07 -2.49
C ARG A 132 -5.44 -16.28 -3.39
N SER A 133 -4.93 -16.09 -4.60
CA SER A 133 -4.72 -17.18 -5.54
C SER A 133 -3.79 -18.24 -4.95
N PRO A 134 -4.01 -19.53 -5.24
CA PRO A 134 -3.05 -20.59 -4.91
C PRO A 134 -1.74 -20.38 -5.68
N SER A 135 -0.71 -21.07 -5.26
CA SER A 135 0.56 -21.19 -6.00
C SER A 135 0.83 -22.67 -6.23
N TYR A 136 1.33 -23.00 -7.40
CA TYR A 136 1.53 -24.39 -7.84
C TYR A 136 3.01 -24.77 -7.81
N GLY A 137 3.27 -26.08 -7.64
CA GLY A 137 4.59 -26.66 -7.80
C GLY A 137 5.62 -26.03 -6.86
N ARG A 138 6.82 -25.75 -7.37
CA ARG A 138 7.93 -25.21 -6.58
C ARG A 138 7.63 -23.83 -5.99
N LYS A 139 6.83 -23.00 -6.68
CA LYS A 139 6.44 -21.67 -6.21
C LYS A 139 5.57 -21.72 -4.94
N SER A 140 4.85 -22.83 -4.70
CA SER A 140 4.09 -23.01 -3.45
C SER A 140 4.96 -22.96 -2.20
N LEU A 141 6.25 -23.31 -2.32
CA LEU A 141 7.23 -23.27 -1.23
C LEU A 141 7.84 -21.88 -1.04
N GLU A 142 7.93 -21.06 -2.09
CA GLU A 142 8.38 -19.68 -1.98
C GLU A 142 7.43 -18.85 -1.12
N ARG A 143 6.12 -19.13 -1.13
CA ARG A 143 5.17 -18.46 -0.22
C ARG A 143 5.43 -18.75 1.25
N ARG A 144 6.11 -19.87 1.61
CA ARG A 144 6.55 -20.09 2.99
C ARG A 144 7.67 -19.14 3.40
N HIS A 145 8.42 -18.64 2.42
CA HIS A 145 9.50 -17.65 2.57
C HIS A 145 9.10 -16.26 2.05
N GLY A 146 7.80 -16.04 1.84
CA GLY A 146 7.22 -14.88 1.16
C GLY A 146 7.29 -13.59 1.97
N ARG A 147 8.43 -12.93 1.84
CA ARG A 147 8.68 -11.47 1.87
C ARG A 147 7.40 -10.65 1.67
N PHE A 148 6.82 -10.19 2.78
CA PHE A 148 5.95 -9.01 2.77
C PHE A 148 6.75 -7.82 2.25
N GLY A 149 6.07 -6.80 1.70
CA GLY A 149 6.66 -5.68 0.96
C GLY A 149 8.01 -5.22 1.51
N ASN A 150 8.93 -4.90 0.60
CA ASN A 150 10.29 -4.48 0.93
C ASN A 150 10.23 -3.17 1.75
N GLY A 151 10.10 -3.35 3.06
CA GLY A 151 10.17 -2.39 4.14
C GLY A 151 10.48 -3.23 5.38
N THR A 152 11.74 -3.18 5.82
CA THR A 152 12.38 -3.98 6.89
C THR A 152 12.72 -5.45 6.62
N THR A 153 14.03 -5.74 6.59
CA THR A 153 14.59 -7.05 6.92
C THR A 153 14.35 -7.31 8.41
N VAL A 154 13.24 -7.96 8.75
CA VAL A 154 13.07 -8.55 10.08
C VAL A 154 13.92 -9.83 10.11
N ILE A 155 14.99 -9.81 10.90
CA ILE A 155 15.68 -11.03 11.31
C ILE A 155 14.66 -11.84 12.11
N ILE A 156 14.11 -12.90 11.51
CA ILE A 156 13.30 -13.88 12.22
C ILE A 156 14.24 -14.58 13.22
N GLN A 157 14.24 -14.11 14.47
CA GLN A 157 14.75 -14.92 15.56
C GLN A 157 13.82 -16.12 15.74
N LYS A 158 14.45 -17.30 15.80
CA LYS A 158 13.84 -18.63 16.02
C LYS A 158 12.71 -18.58 17.06
N GLY A 159 11.48 -18.75 16.60
CA GLY A 159 10.31 -19.00 17.44
C GLY A 159 9.21 -19.63 16.60
N HIS A 160 9.06 -20.95 16.72
CA HIS A 160 8.02 -21.82 16.14
C HIS A 160 7.65 -21.62 14.66
N LEU A 161 8.00 -22.61 13.83
CA LEU A 161 7.32 -22.86 12.56
C LEU A 161 5.82 -23.03 12.82
N HIS A 162 5.05 -21.96 12.71
CA HIS A 162 3.62 -22.06 12.58
C HIS A 162 3.31 -22.45 11.14
N HIS A 163 2.75 -23.65 10.99
CA HIS A 163 2.10 -24.11 9.78
C HIS A 163 1.28 -22.96 9.16
N PRO A 164 1.30 -22.78 7.82
CA PRO A 164 0.24 -21.99 7.20
C PRO A 164 -1.09 -22.55 7.71
N PRO A 165 -2.03 -21.70 8.15
CA PRO A 165 -3.31 -22.20 8.65
C PRO A 165 -3.92 -23.09 7.58
N ASP A 166 -4.33 -24.29 7.98
CA ASP A 166 -4.97 -25.33 7.17
C ASP A 166 -5.70 -24.74 5.96
N GLU A 167 -5.24 -25.04 4.74
CA GLU A 167 -5.96 -24.74 3.50
C GLU A 167 -7.38 -25.34 3.51
N LYS A 168 -7.62 -26.33 4.37
CA LYS A 168 -8.91 -27.01 4.57
C LYS A 168 -10.02 -26.13 5.18
N GLY A 169 -9.72 -24.90 5.63
CA GLY A 169 -10.67 -24.05 6.36
C GLY A 169 -11.01 -22.70 5.75
N ARG A 170 -10.39 -22.28 4.63
CA ARG A 170 -10.76 -21.01 4.00
C ARG A 170 -12.07 -21.19 3.24
N GLY A 171 -13.18 -20.80 3.88
CA GLY A 171 -14.44 -20.56 3.20
C GLY A 171 -14.21 -19.78 1.91
N SER A 172 -15.06 -20.05 0.91
CA SER A 172 -15.04 -19.38 -0.37
C SER A 172 -14.96 -17.86 -0.17
N GLN A 173 -14.05 -17.20 -0.91
CA GLN A 173 -13.90 -15.75 -0.82
C GLN A 173 -15.14 -15.10 -1.40
N LYS A 174 -15.67 -14.08 -0.72
CA LYS A 174 -16.90 -13.40 -1.11
C LYS A 174 -16.64 -11.93 -1.35
N MET A 175 -17.31 -11.38 -2.35
CA MET A 175 -17.45 -9.95 -2.51
C MET A 175 -18.67 -9.50 -1.72
N LEU A 176 -18.45 -8.78 -0.61
CA LEU A 176 -19.48 -8.15 0.18
C LEU A 176 -19.67 -6.72 -0.31
N THR A 177 -20.92 -6.33 -0.57
CA THR A 177 -21.26 -4.94 -0.91
C THR A 177 -22.10 -4.34 0.19
N TYR A 178 -21.59 -3.28 0.79
CA TYR A 178 -22.26 -2.47 1.78
C TYR A 178 -22.82 -1.21 1.14
N ARG A 179 -23.94 -0.73 1.66
CA ARG A 179 -24.50 0.58 1.33
C ARG A 179 -24.59 1.41 2.60
N ALA A 180 -24.16 2.67 2.54
CA ALA A 180 -24.29 3.59 3.65
C ALA A 180 -25.79 3.83 3.97
N ALA A 181 -26.22 3.51 5.19
CA ALA A 181 -27.62 3.62 5.62
C ALA A 181 -28.02 5.07 5.95
N ARG A 182 -27.03 5.91 6.28
CA ARG A 182 -27.12 7.35 6.56
C ARG A 182 -25.91 8.08 5.97
N ASP A 183 -25.92 9.42 6.08
CA ASP A 183 -24.69 10.18 5.88
C ASP A 183 -23.72 9.83 7.01
N LEU A 184 -22.60 9.20 6.63
CA LEU A 184 -21.50 8.90 7.51
C LEU A 184 -20.57 10.11 7.49
N ASN A 185 -20.71 11.01 8.46
CA ASN A 185 -20.14 12.35 8.44
C ASN A 185 -19.06 12.58 9.50
N LYS A 186 -18.64 11.53 10.20
CA LYS A 186 -17.57 11.58 11.20
C LYS A 186 -16.39 10.73 10.76
N PHE A 187 -15.80 11.09 9.62
CA PHE A 187 -14.56 10.49 9.14
C PHE A 187 -13.35 11.40 9.37
N LEU A 188 -12.22 10.77 9.66
CA LEU A 188 -10.89 11.37 9.47
C LEU A 188 -10.37 10.95 8.10
N TYR A 189 -10.33 11.88 7.13
CA TYR A 189 -9.55 11.68 5.91
C TYR A 189 -8.10 12.06 6.18
N LEU A 190 -7.20 11.12 5.93
CA LEU A 190 -5.77 11.26 6.10
C LEU A 190 -5.14 11.63 4.75
N ASP A 191 -4.45 12.77 4.71
CA ASP A 191 -3.85 13.30 3.48
C ASP A 191 -2.65 12.47 3.00
N GLY A 192 -2.25 12.69 1.75
CA GLY A 192 -1.15 11.96 1.11
C GLY A 192 -1.52 10.51 0.79
N ALA A 193 -0.52 9.70 0.51
CA ALA A 193 -0.65 8.27 0.23
C ALA A 193 -0.69 7.46 1.53
N SER A 194 -1.54 7.86 2.48
CA SER A 194 -1.50 7.38 3.86
C SER A 194 -1.83 5.90 4.06
N ALA A 195 -2.19 5.15 3.02
CA ALA A 195 -2.30 3.70 3.08
C ALA A 195 -1.05 2.95 2.57
N ALA A 196 -0.06 3.68 2.04
CA ALA A 196 1.19 3.13 1.52
C ALA A 196 2.07 2.63 2.67
N LYS A 197 2.50 1.37 2.58
CA LYS A 197 3.24 0.67 3.64
C LYS A 197 4.74 0.72 3.36
N THR A 198 5.28 1.92 3.29
CA THR A 198 6.71 2.14 3.00
C THR A 198 7.44 2.74 4.21
N ASP A 199 8.77 2.76 4.12
CA ASP A 199 9.64 3.34 5.15
C ASP A 199 9.85 4.86 4.96
N SER A 200 9.16 5.52 4.01
CA SER A 200 9.26 6.99 3.77
C SER A 200 8.30 7.86 4.57
N GLY A 201 7.43 7.26 5.41
CA GLY A 201 6.67 7.98 6.43
C GLY A 201 5.21 8.29 6.07
N GLU A 202 4.64 7.68 5.03
CA GLU A 202 3.25 7.92 4.64
C GLU A 202 2.23 7.56 5.74
N MET A 203 2.57 6.63 6.62
CA MET A 203 1.73 6.22 7.76
C MET A 203 2.05 6.96 9.07
N ASP A 204 3.01 7.89 9.09
CA ASP A 204 3.50 8.50 10.34
C ASP A 204 2.42 9.24 11.12
N THR A 205 1.47 9.87 10.42
CA THR A 205 0.31 10.51 11.05
C THR A 205 -0.55 9.53 11.85
N GLN A 206 -0.81 8.35 11.29
CA GLN A 206 -1.58 7.28 11.95
C GLN A 206 -0.82 6.68 13.11
N LEU A 207 0.48 6.41 12.91
CA LEU A 207 1.36 5.92 13.96
C LEU A 207 1.40 6.91 15.13
N MET A 208 1.62 8.20 14.86
CA MET A 208 1.68 9.23 15.89
C MET A 208 0.36 9.34 16.65
N LEU A 209 -0.77 9.41 15.94
CA LEU A 209 -2.10 9.45 16.55
C LEU A 209 -2.36 8.20 17.41
N SER A 210 -2.04 7.01 16.88
CA SER A 210 -2.12 5.73 17.58
C SER A 210 -1.29 5.70 18.86
N ASN A 211 -0.05 6.20 18.81
CA ASN A 211 0.84 6.25 19.97
C ASN A 211 0.32 7.19 21.05
N VAL A 212 -0.15 8.39 20.66
CA VAL A 212 -0.78 9.33 21.60
C VAL A 212 -2.03 8.70 22.22
N ILE A 213 -2.85 7.97 21.44
CA ILE A 213 -4.01 7.25 21.96
C ILE A 213 -3.60 6.16 22.95
N LYS A 214 -2.54 5.38 22.65
CA LYS A 214 -2.01 4.34 23.55
C LYS A 214 -1.72 4.94 24.93
N GLU A 215 -0.95 6.03 24.96
CA GLU A 215 -0.57 6.74 26.18
C GLU A 215 -1.78 7.33 26.91
N LYS A 216 -2.66 8.05 26.20
CA LYS A 216 -3.80 8.74 26.82
C LYS A 216 -4.87 7.79 27.34
N LEU A 217 -5.01 6.60 26.76
CA LEU A 217 -5.97 5.58 27.18
C LEU A 217 -5.34 4.45 28.03
N ASN A 218 -4.05 4.55 28.37
CA ASN A 218 -3.29 3.52 29.09
C ASN A 218 -3.48 2.12 28.48
N LEU A 219 -3.34 2.00 27.17
CA LEU A 219 -3.50 0.72 26.48
C LEU A 219 -2.26 -0.15 26.65
N THR A 220 -2.47 -1.42 27.01
CA THR A 220 -1.42 -2.42 27.19
C THR A 220 -1.19 -3.27 25.94
N ASP A 221 -1.66 -2.82 24.78
CA ASP A 221 -1.43 -3.49 23.52
C ASP A 221 -0.03 -3.10 22.97
N ASP A 222 0.83 -4.09 22.79
CA ASP A 222 2.23 -3.83 22.41
C ASP A 222 2.47 -4.03 20.90
N GLY A 223 1.40 -4.22 20.13
CA GLY A 223 1.48 -4.51 18.70
C GLY A 223 2.02 -5.90 18.37
N GLU A 224 2.45 -6.68 19.38
CA GLU A 224 3.08 -8.00 19.18
C GLU A 224 2.16 -9.05 18.53
N ASN A 225 0.84 -8.88 18.63
CA ASN A 225 -0.14 -9.83 18.11
C ASN A 225 -0.68 -9.50 16.72
N GLU A 226 -0.34 -8.34 16.16
CA GLU A 226 -0.89 -7.91 14.88
C GLU A 226 0.14 -8.03 13.77
N ARG A 227 -0.13 -8.91 12.81
CA ARG A 227 0.69 -9.13 11.61
C ARG A 227 0.83 -7.88 10.72
N MET A 228 0.11 -6.80 11.03
CA MET A 228 -0.09 -5.61 10.19
C MET A 228 -0.21 -4.37 11.10
N ALA A 229 0.77 -3.47 11.06
CA ALA A 229 0.83 -2.29 11.93
C ALA A 229 -0.38 -1.35 11.75
N GLU A 230 -0.93 -1.29 10.54
CA GLU A 230 -2.12 -0.51 10.22
C GLU A 230 -3.38 -0.98 10.95
N ARG A 231 -3.47 -2.27 11.32
CA ARG A 231 -4.57 -2.77 12.14
C ARG A 231 -4.51 -2.24 13.55
N LEU A 232 -3.31 -2.10 14.10
CA LEU A 232 -3.13 -1.60 15.44
C LEU A 232 -3.53 -0.12 15.49
N TYR A 233 -3.11 0.64 14.48
CA TYR A 233 -3.43 2.05 14.37
C TYR A 233 -4.94 2.25 14.21
N ALA A 234 -5.56 1.53 13.29
CA ALA A 234 -7.01 1.54 13.08
C ALA A 234 -7.79 1.17 14.34
N ALA A 235 -7.41 0.08 15.03
CA ALA A 235 -8.07 -0.37 16.25
C ALA A 235 -8.05 0.71 17.34
N ARG A 236 -6.90 1.35 17.55
CA ARG A 236 -6.74 2.42 18.53
C ARG A 236 -7.52 3.67 18.14
N ILE A 237 -7.44 4.10 16.87
CA ILE A 237 -8.17 5.27 16.38
C ILE A 237 -9.69 5.04 16.48
N CYS A 238 -10.19 3.87 16.09
CA CYS A 238 -11.61 3.52 16.25
C CYS A 238 -12.03 3.46 17.73
N LYS A 239 -11.19 2.89 18.60
CA LYS A 239 -11.46 2.84 20.05
C LYS A 239 -11.54 4.23 20.66
N TRP A 240 -10.59 5.10 20.34
CA TRP A 240 -10.57 6.50 20.79
C TRP A 240 -11.72 7.31 20.19
N GLY A 241 -12.06 7.09 18.92
CA GLY A 241 -13.11 7.79 18.21
C GLY A 241 -14.53 7.42 18.64
N LYS A 242 -14.73 6.24 19.24
CA LYS A 242 -16.04 5.71 19.62
C LYS A 242 -16.90 6.67 20.46
N PRO A 243 -16.41 7.32 21.54
CA PRO A 243 -17.20 8.27 22.31
C PRO A 243 -17.63 9.51 21.52
N PHE A 244 -16.90 9.86 20.46
CA PHE A 244 -17.22 10.97 19.55
C PHE A 244 -18.16 10.55 18.41
N GLY A 245 -18.45 9.25 18.30
CA GLY A 245 -19.22 8.66 17.21
C GLY A 245 -18.45 8.63 15.89
N LEU A 246 -17.12 8.51 15.93
CA LEU A 246 -16.29 8.38 14.72
C LEU A 246 -16.79 7.20 13.87
N ASP A 247 -17.11 7.49 12.61
CA ASP A 247 -17.53 6.47 11.63
C ASP A 247 -16.34 5.66 11.12
N GLY A 248 -15.19 6.33 10.91
CA GLY A 248 -13.98 5.66 10.46
C GLY A 248 -12.87 6.58 9.98
N ILE A 249 -11.98 6.01 9.17
CA ILE A 249 -10.84 6.68 8.55
C ILE A 249 -10.91 6.49 7.04
N ILE A 250 -10.56 7.51 6.27
CA ILE A 250 -10.39 7.44 4.81
C ILE A 250 -8.91 7.66 4.48
N ARG A 251 -8.35 6.82 3.59
CA ARG A 251 -6.93 6.86 3.19
C ARG A 251 -6.75 6.27 1.79
N VAL A 252 -5.57 6.48 1.16
CA VAL A 252 -5.30 6.06 -0.22
C VAL A 252 -3.91 5.45 -0.39
N GLU A 253 -3.81 4.41 -1.24
CA GLU A 253 -2.57 3.84 -1.77
C GLU A 253 -2.81 3.54 -3.26
N VAL A 254 -3.29 2.34 -3.60
CA VAL A 254 -3.69 1.97 -4.96
C VAL A 254 -5.06 2.54 -5.32
N GLY A 255 -5.91 2.73 -4.31
CA GLY A 255 -7.21 3.39 -4.40
C GLY A 255 -7.66 3.87 -3.02
N PHE A 256 -8.76 4.62 -2.96
CA PHE A 256 -9.33 5.04 -1.69
C PHE A 256 -9.92 3.84 -0.94
N GLU A 257 -9.50 3.69 0.30
CA GLU A 257 -10.05 2.74 1.26
C GLU A 257 -10.63 3.46 2.47
N VAL A 258 -11.66 2.85 3.03
CA VAL A 258 -12.36 3.27 4.23
C VAL A 258 -12.11 2.21 5.29
N VAL A 259 -11.54 2.61 6.41
CA VAL A 259 -11.53 1.78 7.62
C VAL A 259 -12.77 2.15 8.41
N LEU A 260 -13.83 1.36 8.27
CA LEU A 260 -15.09 1.60 8.98
C LEU A 260 -14.99 1.02 10.39
N CYS A 261 -15.30 1.82 11.41
CA CYS A 261 -15.14 1.41 12.80
C CYS A 261 -16.27 0.50 13.32
N ASP A 262 -17.48 0.65 12.77
CA ASP A 262 -18.67 -0.09 13.22
C ASP A 262 -19.62 -0.39 12.05
N PHE A 263 -19.91 -1.68 11.87
CA PHE A 263 -20.79 -2.24 10.85
C PHE A 263 -22.25 -2.41 11.31
N SER A 264 -22.66 -1.71 12.36
CA SER A 264 -24.05 -1.69 12.81
C SER A 264 -25.02 -1.27 11.69
N ALA A 265 -26.25 -1.78 11.75
CA ALA A 265 -27.29 -1.53 10.76
C ALA A 265 -27.68 -0.03 10.64
N ASP A 266 -27.37 0.76 11.65
CA ASP A 266 -27.57 2.22 11.65
C ASP A 266 -26.54 2.95 10.75
N ASN A 267 -25.39 2.33 10.50
CA ASN A 267 -24.31 2.89 9.69
C ASN A 267 -24.32 2.34 8.26
N VAL A 268 -24.42 1.01 8.12
CA VAL A 268 -24.34 0.33 6.82
C VAL A 268 -25.29 -0.86 6.76
N GLU A 269 -25.76 -1.14 5.56
CA GLU A 269 -26.52 -2.34 5.24
C GLU A 269 -25.75 -3.21 4.24
N LEU A 270 -25.73 -4.52 4.47
CA LEU A 270 -25.16 -5.47 3.51
C LEU A 270 -26.19 -5.74 2.40
N VAL A 271 -25.92 -5.27 1.19
CA VAL A 271 -26.84 -5.34 0.05
C VAL A 271 -26.51 -6.44 -0.94
N SER A 272 -25.29 -6.98 -0.90
CA SER A 272 -24.87 -8.10 -1.75
C SER A 272 -23.78 -8.93 -1.09
N MET A 273 -23.81 -10.24 -1.33
CA MET A 273 -22.78 -11.20 -0.92
C MET A 273 -22.62 -12.22 -2.06
N LEU A 274 -21.57 -12.08 -2.86
CA LEU A 274 -21.32 -12.92 -4.04
C LEU A 274 -20.08 -13.78 -3.83
N GLU A 275 -20.13 -15.04 -4.23
CA GLU A 275 -18.94 -15.89 -4.27
C GLU A 275 -17.99 -15.40 -5.37
N MET A 276 -16.73 -15.19 -5.00
CA MET A 276 -15.69 -14.78 -5.94
C MET A 276 -15.11 -15.98 -6.66
N VAL A 277 -14.95 -15.85 -7.97
CA VAL A 277 -14.25 -16.85 -8.79
C VAL A 277 -12.76 -16.55 -8.75
N GLN A 278 -11.97 -17.52 -8.31
CA GLN A 278 -10.50 -17.38 -8.33
C GLN A 278 -9.96 -17.62 -9.75
N PRO A 279 -8.84 -17.00 -10.15
CA PRO A 279 -8.31 -17.16 -11.50
C PRO A 279 -7.98 -18.62 -11.86
N ASN A 280 -7.62 -19.46 -10.88
CA ASN A 280 -7.31 -20.87 -11.11
C ASN A 280 -8.59 -21.67 -11.43
N GLN A 281 -9.71 -21.32 -10.80
CA GLN A 281 -11.02 -21.88 -11.11
C GLN A 281 -11.48 -21.46 -12.51
N TYR A 282 -11.23 -20.21 -12.90
CA TYR A 282 -11.52 -19.72 -14.24
C TYR A 282 -10.73 -20.50 -15.32
N LEU A 283 -9.47 -20.85 -15.03
CA LEU A 283 -8.63 -21.65 -15.91
C LEU A 283 -8.88 -23.16 -15.84
N GLY A 284 -9.81 -23.62 -14.99
CA GLY A 284 -10.08 -25.05 -14.78
C GLY A 284 -8.92 -25.82 -14.14
N LEU A 285 -8.03 -25.13 -13.43
CA LEU A 285 -6.90 -25.75 -12.73
C LEU A 285 -7.37 -26.40 -11.42
N PRO A 286 -6.89 -27.62 -11.08
CA PRO A 286 -7.21 -28.27 -9.82
C PRO A 286 -6.57 -27.54 -8.63
N ALA A 287 -6.88 -27.95 -7.40
CA ALA A 287 -6.14 -27.46 -6.22
C ALA A 287 -4.65 -27.90 -6.30
N PRO A 288 -3.71 -27.07 -5.83
CA PRO A 288 -2.29 -27.41 -5.82
C PRO A 288 -2.01 -28.60 -4.90
N THR A 289 -0.95 -29.35 -5.19
CA THR A 289 -0.48 -30.44 -4.33
C THR A 289 0.12 -29.87 -3.05
N VAL A 290 -0.24 -30.45 -1.90
CA VAL A 290 0.33 -30.08 -0.61
C VAL A 290 1.74 -30.68 -0.49
N ILE A 291 2.77 -29.84 -0.63
CA ILE A 291 4.18 -30.25 -0.48
C ILE A 291 4.59 -30.16 1.00
N SER A 292 4.58 -31.27 1.73
CA SER A 292 4.97 -31.30 3.14
C SER A 292 5.71 -32.59 3.51
N LYS A 293 6.41 -32.57 4.65
CA LYS A 293 7.12 -33.77 5.18
C LYS A 293 6.13 -34.88 5.54
N GLU A 294 4.95 -34.49 6.03
CA GLU A 294 3.87 -35.40 6.41
C GLU A 294 3.29 -36.14 5.19
N GLU A 295 3.24 -35.47 4.04
CA GLU A 295 2.83 -36.04 2.75
C GLU A 295 4.00 -36.74 2.01
N GLY A 296 5.13 -36.97 2.67
CA GLY A 296 6.27 -37.73 2.14
C GLY A 296 7.20 -36.95 1.20
N TRP A 297 7.13 -35.62 1.16
CA TRP A 297 8.03 -34.82 0.33
C TRP A 297 9.39 -34.61 1.00
N PRO A 298 10.50 -34.77 0.26
CA PRO A 298 11.84 -34.57 0.80
C PRO A 298 12.14 -33.07 0.96
N LEU A 299 11.97 -32.56 2.18
CA LEU A 299 12.23 -31.17 2.55
C LEU A 299 13.39 -31.07 3.55
N ASP A 300 14.27 -30.08 3.39
CA ASP A 300 15.35 -29.80 4.32
C ASP A 300 14.84 -29.19 5.65
N GLU A 301 15.75 -28.77 6.53
CA GLU A 301 15.39 -28.11 7.80
C GLU A 301 14.76 -26.71 7.60
N ASN A 302 15.04 -26.07 6.45
CA ASN A 302 14.51 -24.75 6.08
C ASN A 302 13.19 -24.84 5.31
N GLY A 303 12.66 -26.05 5.07
CA GLY A 303 11.43 -26.28 4.32
C GLY A 303 11.60 -26.18 2.80
N SER A 304 12.82 -26.24 2.29
CA SER A 304 13.15 -26.25 0.85
C SER A 304 13.18 -27.68 0.31
N LEU A 305 12.85 -27.87 -0.97
CA LEU A 305 12.92 -29.18 -1.61
C LEU A 305 14.36 -29.66 -1.76
N VAL A 306 14.56 -30.94 -1.42
CA VAL A 306 15.81 -31.66 -1.64
C VAL A 306 15.68 -32.43 -2.97
N GLU A 307 16.03 -31.75 -4.07
CA GLU A 307 15.74 -32.18 -5.45
C GLU A 307 16.31 -33.56 -5.81
N ASP A 308 17.45 -33.94 -5.25
CA ASP A 308 18.11 -35.22 -5.46
C ASP A 308 17.39 -36.41 -4.81
N GLN A 309 16.53 -36.14 -3.84
CA GLN A 309 15.76 -37.16 -3.11
C GLN A 309 14.34 -37.35 -3.64
N LEU A 310 13.95 -36.61 -4.69
CA LEU A 310 12.62 -36.73 -5.28
C LEU A 310 12.45 -38.04 -6.05
N THR A 311 11.31 -38.69 -5.81
CA THR A 311 10.86 -39.82 -6.64
C THR A 311 10.49 -39.34 -8.04
N ASP A 312 10.45 -40.25 -9.01
CA ASP A 312 10.05 -39.90 -10.39
C ASP A 312 8.60 -39.38 -10.44
N ASP A 313 7.71 -39.92 -9.61
CA ASP A 313 6.33 -39.43 -9.47
C ASP A 313 6.29 -38.00 -8.91
N GLN A 314 7.09 -37.70 -7.88
CA GLN A 314 7.18 -36.35 -7.31
C GLN A 314 7.72 -35.34 -8.33
N LYS A 315 8.74 -35.73 -9.11
CA LYS A 315 9.26 -34.90 -10.22
C LYS A 315 8.19 -34.62 -11.27
N ALA A 316 7.44 -35.65 -11.69
CA ALA A 316 6.37 -35.49 -12.68
C ALA A 316 5.23 -34.59 -12.18
N ILE A 317 4.90 -34.65 -10.88
CA ILE A 317 3.93 -33.73 -10.27
C ILE A 317 4.45 -32.30 -10.32
N LEU A 318 5.70 -32.06 -9.89
CA LEU A 318 6.30 -30.71 -9.88
C LEU A 318 6.39 -30.13 -11.30
N GLU A 319 6.83 -30.90 -12.29
CA GLU A 319 6.91 -30.43 -13.68
C GLU A 319 5.53 -29.99 -14.22
N ARG A 320 4.49 -30.78 -13.93
CA ARG A 320 3.11 -30.44 -14.33
C ARG A 320 2.63 -29.17 -13.64
N GLU A 321 2.82 -29.08 -12.33
CA GLU A 321 2.37 -27.94 -11.54
C GLU A 321 3.15 -26.66 -11.82
N ASP A 322 4.46 -26.75 -12.09
CA ASP A 322 5.27 -25.62 -12.54
C ASP A 322 4.79 -25.13 -13.92
N GLY A 323 4.34 -26.05 -14.79
CA GLY A 323 3.66 -25.72 -16.03
C GLY A 323 2.35 -24.95 -15.82
N TRP A 324 1.53 -25.37 -14.85
CA TRP A 324 0.32 -24.64 -14.46
C TRP A 324 0.65 -23.27 -13.87
N GLU A 325 1.66 -23.17 -13.00
CA GLU A 325 2.11 -21.90 -12.43
C GLU A 325 2.60 -20.93 -13.53
N LYS A 326 3.28 -21.44 -14.55
CA LYS A 326 3.68 -20.63 -15.71
C LYS A 326 2.48 -20.14 -16.52
N ALA A 327 1.46 -20.98 -16.73
CA ALA A 327 0.23 -20.53 -17.40
C ALA A 327 -0.51 -19.50 -16.54
N PHE A 328 -0.58 -19.75 -15.23
CA PHE A 328 -1.25 -18.92 -14.24
C PHE A 328 -0.60 -17.53 -14.10
N SER A 329 0.72 -17.47 -14.00
CA SER A 329 1.48 -16.22 -13.88
C SER A 329 1.43 -15.34 -15.13
N ASN A 330 1.21 -15.94 -16.31
CA ASN A 330 1.02 -15.22 -17.57
C ASN A 330 -0.45 -14.88 -17.84
N PHE A 331 -1.38 -15.30 -16.98
CA PHE A 331 -2.79 -14.98 -17.15
C PHE A 331 -3.01 -13.49 -16.91
N ASN A 332 -3.47 -12.80 -17.96
CA ASN A 332 -3.97 -11.45 -17.86
C ASN A 332 -5.46 -11.46 -18.19
N ALA A 333 -6.29 -11.07 -17.21
CA ALA A 333 -7.75 -11.03 -17.38
C ALA A 333 -8.20 -9.90 -18.33
N VAL A 334 -7.32 -8.93 -18.60
CA VAL A 334 -7.56 -7.80 -19.49
C VAL A 334 -6.62 -7.94 -20.70
N LYS A 335 -7.20 -7.88 -21.90
CA LYS A 335 -6.48 -7.95 -23.18
C LYS A 335 -6.34 -6.58 -23.80
#